data_AF-A0A151S513-F1
#
_entry.id   AF-A0A151S513-F1
#
_cell.length_a   1.000
_cell.length_b   1.000
_cell.length_c   1.000
_cell.angle_alpha   90.00
_cell.angle_beta   90.00
_cell.angle_gamma   90.00
#
_symmetry.space_group_name_H-M   'P 1'
#
loop_
_entity.id
_entity.type
_entity.pdbx_description
1 polymer ?
#
loop_
_entity_poly.entity_id
_entity_poly.type
_entity_poly.pdbx_seq_one_letter_code
_entity_poly.pdbx_strand_id
1 'polypeptide(L)'
;MVHSSVHEEEWHHTQPPSDIFYSSHHNDDYYQRPPRQHRHRESSNREPNITLPPFHGKDNVENYLDWEMKVEQFFSCHGVSEDRKVSLATLSFQGHAMYWWTSLEKERRINHEPPIQYWNELRSALRRRHIPPYYDRELIDKLQRLKQGLSSVEEYRQSMELLMMRVGIKEEERTTISRFQSGLNLEIRDKVELLPYRDLNELVQLFSRVEHQLLPYSTWKALAI
;
A
#
# COMPACT_ATOMS: atom_id res chain seq x y z
N MET A 1 -5.49 87.71 -44.45
CA MET A 1 -5.20 88.43 -45.71
C MET A 1 -3.78 88.09 -46.09
N VAL A 2 -3.59 87.59 -47.32
CA VAL A 2 -2.37 87.70 -48.15
C VAL A 2 -1.16 86.90 -47.66
N HIS A 3 -0.35 86.23 -48.47
CA HIS A 3 -0.37 85.60 -49.80
C HIS A 3 1.08 85.08 -49.97
N SER A 4 1.29 84.17 -50.94
CA SER A 4 2.58 83.97 -51.63
C SER A 4 3.72 83.32 -50.84
N SER A 5 4.65 82.56 -51.42
CA SER A 5 4.90 82.06 -52.78
C SER A 5 6.01 80.99 -52.60
N VAL A 6 5.98 79.81 -53.24
CA VAL A 6 6.59 79.50 -54.57
C VAL A 6 8.14 79.55 -54.49
N HIS A 7 8.93 78.50 -54.75
CA HIS A 7 9.25 77.79 -56.01
C HIS A 7 9.99 76.46 -55.65
N GLU A 8 9.78 75.32 -56.34
CA GLU A 8 10.47 74.87 -57.59
C GLU A 8 12.00 74.76 -57.39
N GLU A 9 12.66 73.62 -57.61
CA GLU A 9 12.78 72.87 -58.87
C GLU A 9 13.36 71.46 -58.65
N GLU A 10 12.89 70.52 -59.49
CA GLU A 10 13.50 69.22 -59.82
C GLU A 10 14.89 69.40 -60.45
N TRP A 11 15.75 68.37 -60.39
CA TRP A 11 16.40 67.74 -61.56
C TRP A 11 17.09 66.42 -61.18
N HIS A 12 16.41 65.34 -61.54
CA HIS A 12 16.84 64.13 -62.25
C HIS A 12 18.31 63.69 -62.43
N HIS A 13 18.44 62.34 -62.41
CA HIS A 13 19.42 61.45 -63.08
C HIS A 13 20.83 61.44 -62.45
N THR A 14 21.52 60.33 -62.19
CA THR A 14 21.59 59.02 -62.85
C THR A 14 22.39 58.06 -61.93
N GLN A 15 21.94 56.84 -61.69
CA GLN A 15 22.82 55.70 -61.29
C GLN A 15 23.36 55.04 -62.58
N PRO A 16 24.53 54.38 -62.63
CA PRO A 16 24.87 53.16 -61.86
C PRO A 16 26.41 52.96 -61.65
N PRO A 17 26.99 51.75 -61.52
CA PRO A 17 26.63 50.49 -60.83
C PRO A 17 27.64 50.14 -59.69
N SER A 18 27.24 49.52 -58.58
CA SER A 18 27.17 48.08 -58.24
C SER A 18 28.51 47.31 -58.06
N ASP A 19 28.52 46.57 -56.95
CA ASP A 19 29.30 45.36 -56.61
C ASP A 19 30.65 45.56 -55.90
N ILE A 20 30.67 45.68 -54.56
CA ILE A 20 30.51 44.62 -53.53
C ILE A 20 31.64 43.58 -53.57
N PHE A 21 32.58 43.70 -52.63
CA PHE A 21 33.42 42.60 -52.18
C PHE A 21 33.22 42.38 -50.67
N TYR A 22 33.00 41.11 -50.33
CA TYR A 22 32.81 40.54 -49.01
C TYR A 22 34.01 40.75 -48.08
N SER A 23 33.78 41.20 -46.85
CA SER A 23 33.80 40.36 -45.64
C SER A 23 33.99 41.20 -44.38
N SER A 24 32.97 41.12 -43.54
CA SER A 24 32.77 41.82 -42.27
C SER A 24 33.82 41.44 -41.22
N HIS A 25 34.55 42.45 -40.72
CA HIS A 25 35.27 42.39 -39.46
C HIS A 25 34.43 43.09 -38.38
N HIS A 26 34.16 42.34 -37.30
CA HIS A 26 33.99 42.78 -35.91
C HIS A 26 33.26 44.11 -35.64
N ASN A 27 32.07 44.02 -35.07
CA ASN A 27 31.61 45.02 -34.11
C ASN A 27 30.85 44.37 -32.95
N ASP A 28 31.23 44.81 -31.76
CA ASP A 28 30.48 44.73 -30.50
C ASP A 28 29.01 45.09 -30.73
N ASP A 29 28.09 44.28 -30.20
CA ASP A 29 26.82 44.86 -29.78
C ASP A 29 26.21 44.14 -28.58
N TYR A 30 25.69 44.97 -27.70
CA TYR A 30 25.19 44.69 -26.37
C TYR A 30 23.90 43.86 -26.43
N TYR A 31 23.99 42.53 -26.42
CA TYR A 31 22.82 41.70 -26.15
C TYR A 31 22.68 41.45 -24.64
N GLN A 32 21.75 42.18 -24.02
CA GLN A 32 21.19 41.87 -22.70
C GLN A 32 20.91 40.37 -22.60
N ARG A 33 21.52 39.71 -21.60
CA ARG A 33 21.10 38.36 -21.20
C ARG A 33 19.61 38.39 -20.84
N PRO A 34 18.75 37.55 -21.44
CA PRO A 34 17.37 37.44 -20.99
C PRO A 34 17.37 36.96 -19.53
N PRO A 35 16.37 37.36 -18.72
CA PRO A 35 16.27 36.90 -17.33
C PRO A 35 16.30 35.39 -17.35
N ARG A 36 17.18 34.78 -16.54
CA ARG A 36 17.16 33.33 -16.31
C ARG A 36 15.73 33.00 -15.93
N GLN A 37 14.98 32.38 -16.84
CA GLN A 37 13.78 31.66 -16.47
C GLN A 37 14.26 30.72 -15.38
N HIS A 38 13.83 30.98 -14.15
CA HIS A 38 13.78 29.93 -13.15
C HIS A 38 13.06 28.81 -13.87
N ARG A 39 13.83 27.80 -14.30
CA ARG A 39 13.28 26.48 -14.58
C ARG A 39 12.48 26.23 -13.32
N HIS A 40 11.16 26.37 -13.43
CA HIS A 40 10.28 25.56 -12.63
C HIS A 40 10.84 24.18 -12.92
N ARG A 41 11.63 23.68 -11.96
CA ARG A 41 11.78 22.27 -11.78
C ARG A 41 10.35 21.89 -11.49
N GLU A 42 9.61 21.59 -12.57
CA GLU A 42 8.59 20.58 -12.50
C GLU A 42 9.33 19.46 -11.80
N SER A 43 9.12 19.39 -10.50
CA SER A 43 9.23 18.15 -9.79
C SER A 43 8.33 17.28 -10.61
N SER A 44 8.92 16.56 -11.56
CA SER A 44 8.31 15.41 -12.16
C SER A 44 8.17 14.49 -10.96
N ASN A 45 7.10 14.72 -10.20
CA ASN A 45 6.40 13.74 -9.42
C ASN A 45 5.96 12.74 -10.47
N ARG A 46 6.91 11.96 -10.98
CA ARG A 46 6.62 10.62 -11.45
C ARG A 46 6.06 10.00 -10.19
N GLU A 47 4.75 10.08 -10.03
CA GLU A 47 4.02 9.24 -9.10
C GLU A 47 4.63 7.86 -9.36
N PRO A 48 5.32 7.28 -8.37
CA PRO A 48 5.87 5.97 -8.57
C PRO A 48 4.72 5.10 -9.09
N ASN A 49 4.97 4.32 -10.15
CA ASN A 49 3.99 3.39 -10.69
C ASN A 49 3.75 2.30 -9.62
N ILE A 50 2.93 2.61 -8.63
CA ILE A 50 2.64 1.71 -7.52
C ILE A 50 1.25 1.16 -7.77
N THR A 51 1.23 -0.08 -8.22
CA THR A 51 0.02 -0.83 -8.55
C THR A 51 -0.43 -1.59 -7.32
N LEU A 52 -1.73 -1.53 -7.00
CA LEU A 52 -2.31 -2.35 -5.95
C LEU A 52 -2.17 -3.85 -6.28
N PRO A 53 -2.07 -4.73 -5.26
CA PRO A 53 -2.03 -6.17 -5.50
C PRO A 53 -3.31 -6.64 -6.20
N PRO A 54 -3.21 -7.58 -7.15
CA PRO A 54 -4.38 -8.07 -7.87
C PRO A 54 -5.31 -8.85 -6.94
N PHE A 55 -6.62 -8.72 -7.14
CA PHE A 55 -7.64 -9.47 -6.40
C PHE A 55 -8.52 -10.26 -7.36
N HIS A 56 -8.51 -11.59 -7.23
CA HIS A 56 -9.21 -12.47 -8.17
C HIS A 56 -10.64 -12.82 -7.72
N GLY A 57 -10.94 -12.68 -6.42
CA GLY A 57 -12.27 -12.93 -5.85
C GLY A 57 -12.69 -14.39 -5.79
N LYS A 58 -11.80 -15.34 -6.11
CA LYS A 58 -12.02 -16.79 -5.95
C LYS A 58 -11.36 -17.36 -4.69
N ASP A 59 -10.65 -16.52 -3.97
CA ASP A 59 -9.78 -16.94 -2.88
C ASP A 59 -10.56 -17.18 -1.57
N ASN A 60 -9.94 -17.89 -0.63
CA ASN A 60 -10.51 -18.08 0.71
C ASN A 60 -10.60 -16.74 1.47
N VAL A 61 -11.27 -16.77 2.62
CA VAL A 61 -11.50 -15.58 3.47
C VAL A 61 -10.17 -14.90 3.84
N GLU A 62 -9.14 -15.68 4.17
CA GLU A 62 -7.83 -15.16 4.58
C GLU A 62 -7.16 -14.33 3.48
N ASN A 63 -7.16 -14.83 2.24
CA ASN A 63 -6.58 -14.12 1.11
C ASN A 63 -7.29 -12.79 0.84
N TYR A 64 -8.60 -12.72 1.01
CA TYR A 64 -9.34 -11.46 0.93
C TYR A 64 -8.91 -10.50 2.04
N LEU A 65 -8.83 -10.96 3.29
CA LEU A 65 -8.42 -10.12 4.42
C LEU A 65 -6.97 -9.63 4.29
N ASP A 66 -6.08 -10.45 3.75
CA ASP A 66 -4.70 -10.06 3.44
C ASP A 66 -4.63 -9.02 2.32
N TRP A 67 -5.44 -9.19 1.27
CA TRP A 67 -5.56 -8.18 0.22
C TRP A 67 -6.11 -6.86 0.77
N GLU A 68 -7.18 -6.90 1.55
CA GLU A 68 -7.78 -5.71 2.18
C GLU A 68 -6.75 -4.98 3.05
N MET A 69 -6.01 -5.71 3.89
CA MET A 69 -4.95 -5.17 4.74
C MET A 69 -3.83 -4.51 3.92
N LYS A 70 -3.36 -5.15 2.85
CA LYS A 70 -2.32 -4.59 1.97
C LYS A 70 -2.78 -3.32 1.26
N VAL A 71 -4.03 -3.29 0.79
CA VAL A 71 -4.61 -2.11 0.14
C VAL A 71 -4.77 -0.95 1.13
N GLU A 72 -5.21 -1.21 2.36
CA GLU A 72 -5.28 -0.17 3.41
C GLU A 72 -3.90 0.41 3.75
N GLN A 73 -2.90 -0.45 3.92
CA GLN A 73 -1.52 -0.01 4.13
C GLN A 73 -1.04 0.84 2.95
N PHE A 74 -1.31 0.42 1.71
CA PHE A 74 -0.99 1.20 0.53
C PHE A 74 -1.64 2.59 0.57
N PHE A 75 -2.95 2.67 0.85
CA PHE A 75 -3.65 3.94 0.89
C PHE A 75 -3.11 4.87 1.97
N SER A 76 -2.77 4.31 3.13
CA SER A 76 -2.17 5.05 4.24
C SER A 76 -0.77 5.57 3.89
N CYS A 77 0.13 4.69 3.42
CA CYS A 77 1.51 5.03 3.11
C CYS A 77 1.64 6.06 1.98
N HIS A 78 0.73 6.03 1.00
CA HIS A 78 0.77 6.94 -0.16
C HIS A 78 -0.16 8.15 0.00
N GLY A 79 -0.87 8.29 1.12
CA GLY A 79 -1.79 9.40 1.35
C GLY A 79 -2.89 9.51 0.28
N VAL A 80 -3.42 8.37 -0.17
CA VAL A 80 -4.44 8.34 -1.23
C VAL A 80 -5.72 9.00 -0.74
N SER A 81 -6.21 9.99 -1.49
CA SER A 81 -7.44 10.70 -1.20
C SER A 81 -8.68 9.80 -1.35
N GLU A 82 -9.71 10.00 -0.54
CA GLU A 82 -10.92 9.15 -0.50
C GLU A 82 -11.57 8.96 -1.87
N ASP A 83 -11.64 10.03 -2.66
CA ASP A 83 -12.21 10.06 -4.01
C ASP A 83 -11.47 9.14 -5.02
N ARG A 84 -10.20 8.82 -4.76
CA ARG A 84 -9.39 7.93 -5.62
C ARG A 84 -9.41 6.47 -5.18
N LYS A 85 -9.73 6.18 -3.92
CA LYS A 85 -9.54 4.84 -3.33
C LYS A 85 -10.36 3.77 -4.04
N VAL A 86 -11.65 4.03 -4.27
CA VAL A 86 -12.55 3.07 -4.93
C VAL A 86 -12.04 2.76 -6.34
N SER A 87 -11.73 3.78 -7.14
CA SER A 87 -11.23 3.59 -8.50
C SER A 87 -9.91 2.82 -8.54
N LEU A 88 -8.97 3.12 -7.65
CA LEU A 88 -7.70 2.38 -7.60
C LEU A 88 -7.91 0.92 -7.22
N ALA A 89 -8.72 0.64 -6.20
CA ALA A 89 -8.99 -0.73 -5.75
C ALA A 89 -9.72 -1.57 -6.81
N THR A 90 -10.71 -1.00 -7.51
CA THR A 90 -11.46 -1.74 -8.53
C THR A 90 -10.64 -2.00 -9.79
N LEU A 91 -9.66 -1.14 -10.10
CA LEU A 91 -8.67 -1.39 -11.15
C LEU A 91 -7.76 -2.59 -10.86
N SER A 92 -7.58 -2.98 -9.59
CA SER A 92 -6.81 -4.18 -9.23
C SER A 92 -7.66 -5.45 -9.25
N PHE A 93 -8.96 -5.37 -9.54
CA PHE A 93 -9.80 -6.55 -9.66
C PHE A 93 -9.51 -7.33 -10.94
N GLN A 94 -9.45 -8.64 -10.80
CA GLN A 94 -9.21 -9.58 -11.88
C GLN A 94 -10.22 -10.73 -11.77
N GLY A 95 -10.43 -11.44 -12.88
CA GLY A 95 -11.28 -12.63 -12.91
C GLY A 95 -12.64 -12.43 -12.26
N HIS A 96 -12.95 -13.23 -11.23
CA HIS A 96 -14.28 -13.28 -10.63
C HIS A 96 -14.63 -11.99 -9.87
N ALA A 97 -13.65 -11.32 -9.26
CA ALA A 97 -13.87 -10.03 -8.61
C ALA A 97 -14.32 -8.96 -9.61
N MET A 98 -13.68 -8.91 -10.78
CA MET A 98 -14.02 -7.96 -11.86
C MET A 98 -15.44 -8.18 -12.37
N TYR A 99 -15.84 -9.44 -12.63
CA TYR A 99 -17.20 -9.76 -13.08
C TYR A 99 -18.26 -9.44 -12.02
N TRP A 100 -17.96 -9.71 -10.75
CA TRP A 100 -18.85 -9.39 -9.64
C TRP A 100 -19.05 -7.88 -9.52
N TRP A 101 -17.96 -7.09 -9.53
CA TRP A 101 -18.02 -5.64 -9.45
C TRP A 101 -18.84 -5.03 -10.60
N THR A 102 -18.56 -5.46 -11.82
CA THR A 102 -19.29 -4.99 -13.02
C THR A 102 -20.79 -5.29 -12.92
N SER A 103 -21.15 -6.47 -12.40
CA SER A 103 -22.55 -6.87 -12.20
C SER A 103 -23.22 -6.03 -11.12
N LEU A 104 -22.53 -5.79 -10.00
CA LEU A 104 -23.02 -4.96 -8.89
C LEU A 104 -23.29 -3.52 -9.34
N GLU A 105 -22.38 -2.89 -10.08
CA GLU A 105 -22.59 -1.53 -10.61
C GLU A 105 -23.75 -1.47 -11.61
N LYS A 106 -23.96 -2.53 -12.40
CA LYS A 106 -25.10 -2.63 -13.32
C LYS A 106 -26.42 -2.72 -12.55
N GLU A 107 -26.49 -3.60 -11.56
CA GLU A 107 -27.69 -3.79 -10.73
C GLU A 107 -28.08 -2.50 -10.00
N ARG A 108 -27.10 -1.81 -9.40
CA ARG A 108 -27.34 -0.52 -8.74
C ARG A 108 -27.93 0.53 -9.66
N ARG A 109 -27.40 0.64 -10.88
CA ARG A 109 -27.95 1.57 -11.89
C ARG A 109 -29.39 1.26 -12.25
N ILE A 110 -29.74 -0.03 -12.38
CA ILE A 110 -31.11 -0.47 -12.66
C ILE A 110 -32.04 -0.13 -11.49
N ASN A 111 -31.55 -0.31 -10.26
CA ASN A 111 -32.32 -0.05 -9.04
C ASN A 111 -32.31 1.42 -8.59
N HIS A 112 -31.72 2.33 -9.37
CA HIS A 112 -31.53 3.73 -9.02
C HIS A 112 -30.79 3.95 -7.68
N GLU A 113 -29.91 3.03 -7.31
CA GLU A 113 -29.03 3.19 -6.16
C GLU A 113 -27.82 4.08 -6.52
N PRO A 114 -27.31 4.88 -5.56
CA PRO A 114 -26.09 5.65 -5.78
C PRO A 114 -24.89 4.72 -6.01
N PRO A 115 -23.90 5.14 -6.83
CA PRO A 115 -22.66 4.40 -6.98
C PRO A 115 -21.89 4.38 -5.66
N ILE A 116 -21.09 3.32 -5.44
CA ILE A 116 -20.14 3.31 -4.33
C ILE A 116 -19.07 4.35 -4.61
N GLN A 117 -18.96 5.34 -3.73
CA GLN A 117 -17.96 6.41 -3.87
C GLN A 117 -16.88 6.32 -2.79
N TYR A 118 -17.19 5.68 -1.66
CA TYR A 118 -16.31 5.67 -0.50
C TYR A 118 -15.69 4.29 -0.27
N TRP A 119 -14.44 4.29 0.21
CA TRP A 119 -13.69 3.05 0.44
C TRP A 119 -14.36 2.12 1.45
N ASN A 120 -14.94 2.68 2.51
CA ASN A 120 -15.70 1.93 3.51
C ASN A 120 -16.91 1.20 2.90
N GLU A 121 -17.63 1.81 1.97
CA GLU A 121 -18.76 1.18 1.27
C GLU A 121 -18.30 0.01 0.39
N LEU A 122 -17.18 0.19 -0.35
CA LEU A 122 -16.57 -0.88 -1.14
C LEU A 122 -16.16 -2.05 -0.24
N ARG A 123 -15.47 -1.75 0.87
CA ARG A 123 -15.08 -2.75 1.88
C ARG A 123 -16.30 -3.49 2.43
N SER A 124 -17.36 -2.79 2.82
CA SER A 124 -18.58 -3.43 3.31
C SER A 124 -19.23 -4.32 2.26
N ALA A 125 -19.22 -3.94 0.98
CA ALA A 125 -19.71 -4.80 -0.10
C ALA A 125 -18.85 -6.07 -0.29
N LEU A 126 -17.52 -5.91 -0.29
CA LEU A 126 -16.58 -7.02 -0.41
C LEU A 126 -16.66 -7.97 0.79
N ARG A 127 -16.67 -7.45 2.02
CA ARG A 127 -16.82 -8.25 3.25
C ARG A 127 -18.11 -9.07 3.23
N ARG A 128 -19.24 -8.45 2.87
CA ARG A 128 -20.53 -9.17 2.71
C ARG A 128 -20.48 -10.29 1.66
N ARG A 129 -19.66 -10.13 0.62
CA ARG A 129 -19.51 -11.13 -0.45
C ARG A 129 -18.57 -12.28 -0.06
N HIS A 130 -17.48 -11.98 0.62
CA HIS A 130 -16.35 -12.90 0.80
C HIS A 130 -16.23 -13.48 2.22
N ILE A 131 -16.82 -12.85 3.24
CA ILE A 131 -16.74 -13.30 4.63
C ILE A 131 -18.06 -13.97 5.02
N PRO A 132 -18.06 -15.29 5.31
CA PRO A 132 -19.23 -15.96 5.86
C PRO A 132 -19.66 -15.35 7.21
N PRO A 133 -20.96 -15.24 7.50
CA PRO A 133 -21.44 -14.65 8.76
C PRO A 133 -20.96 -15.35 10.04
N TYR A 134 -20.51 -16.61 9.95
CA TYR A 134 -20.02 -17.40 11.08
C TYR A 134 -18.50 -17.37 11.25
N TYR A 135 -17.76 -16.68 10.37
CA TYR A 135 -16.30 -16.71 10.34
C TYR A 135 -15.67 -16.18 11.63
N ASP A 136 -16.20 -15.08 12.19
CA ASP A 136 -15.70 -14.53 13.47
C ASP A 136 -15.82 -15.56 14.61
N ARG A 137 -16.93 -16.30 14.65
CA ARG A 137 -17.14 -17.38 15.61
C ARG A 137 -16.11 -18.49 15.40
N GLU A 138 -15.86 -18.87 14.15
CA GLU A 138 -14.86 -19.88 13.81
C GLU A 138 -13.44 -19.47 14.29
N LEU A 139 -13.08 -18.20 14.14
CA LEU A 139 -11.79 -17.68 14.61
C LEU A 139 -11.69 -17.65 16.14
N ILE A 140 -12.74 -17.22 16.84
CA ILE A 140 -12.80 -17.26 18.31
C ILE A 140 -12.62 -18.70 18.81
N ASP A 141 -13.34 -19.62 18.19
CA ASP A 141 -13.27 -21.05 18.47
C ASP A 141 -11.86 -21.62 18.24
N LYS A 142 -11.21 -21.24 17.13
CA LYS A 142 -9.81 -21.60 16.83
C LYS A 142 -8.86 -21.05 17.89
N LEU A 143 -9.02 -19.78 18.28
CA LEU A 143 -8.18 -19.14 19.29
C LEU A 143 -8.33 -19.81 20.67
N GLN A 144 -9.56 -20.13 21.08
CA GLN A 144 -9.82 -20.81 22.36
C GLN A 144 -9.22 -22.21 22.42
N ARG A 145 -9.21 -22.93 21.30
CA ARG A 145 -8.66 -24.28 21.18
C ARG A 145 -7.19 -24.31 20.79
N LEU A 146 -6.56 -23.16 20.58
CA LEU A 146 -5.18 -23.07 20.11
C LEU A 146 -4.22 -23.66 21.16
N LYS A 147 -3.47 -24.67 20.75
CA LYS A 147 -2.39 -25.32 21.52
C LYS A 147 -1.14 -25.39 20.66
N GLN A 148 0.04 -25.43 21.29
CA GLN A 148 1.32 -25.57 20.60
C GLN A 148 1.37 -26.88 19.81
N GLY A 149 1.11 -28.02 20.46
CA GLY A 149 1.06 -29.32 19.78
C GLY A 149 2.41 -29.65 19.13
N LEU A 150 2.42 -29.89 17.83
CA LEU A 150 3.63 -30.21 17.05
C LEU A 150 4.34 -28.97 16.48
N SER A 151 3.74 -27.78 16.61
CA SER A 151 4.36 -26.53 16.17
C SER A 151 5.45 -26.09 17.13
N SER A 152 6.43 -25.38 16.61
CA SER A 152 7.41 -24.68 17.45
C SER A 152 6.72 -23.63 18.33
N VAL A 153 7.38 -23.23 19.42
CA VAL A 153 6.91 -22.13 20.29
C VAL A 153 6.66 -20.86 19.48
N GLU A 154 7.49 -20.59 18.47
CA GLU A 154 7.40 -19.40 17.63
C GLU A 154 6.23 -19.46 16.64
N GLU A 155 6.00 -20.59 15.97
CA GLU A 155 4.81 -20.78 15.12
C GLU A 155 3.51 -20.71 15.93
N TYR A 156 3.52 -21.24 17.15
CA TYR A 156 2.40 -21.12 18.08
C TYR A 156 2.12 -19.66 18.45
N ARG A 157 3.16 -18.87 18.76
CA ARG A 157 3.06 -17.42 19.01
C ARG A 157 2.44 -16.70 17.82
N GLN A 158 2.98 -16.92 16.62
CA GLN A 158 2.50 -16.28 15.40
C GLN A 158 1.03 -16.62 15.11
N SER A 159 0.63 -17.88 15.34
CA SER A 159 -0.75 -18.32 15.18
C SER A 159 -1.70 -17.62 16.16
N MET A 160 -1.28 -17.45 17.42
CA MET A 160 -2.06 -16.74 18.42
C MET A 160 -2.22 -15.26 18.05
N GLU A 161 -1.12 -14.59 17.70
CA GLU A 161 -1.11 -13.18 17.31
C GLU A 161 -2.01 -12.92 16.09
N LEU A 162 -1.91 -13.77 15.07
CA LEU A 162 -2.73 -13.70 13.87
C LEU A 162 -4.22 -13.83 14.21
N LEU A 163 -4.60 -14.84 15.00
CA LEU A 163 -6.00 -15.05 15.38
C LEU A 163 -6.54 -13.89 16.23
N MET A 164 -5.78 -13.41 17.23
CA MET A 164 -6.18 -12.27 18.04
C MET A 164 -6.38 -11.00 17.21
N MET A 165 -5.46 -10.73 16.26
CA MET A 165 -5.55 -9.60 15.34
C MET A 165 -6.81 -9.72 14.46
N ARG A 166 -7.06 -10.88 13.87
CA ARG A 166 -8.20 -11.11 12.97
C ARG A 166 -9.56 -10.94 13.66
N VAL A 167 -9.69 -11.41 14.90
CA VAL A 167 -10.91 -11.23 15.71
C VAL A 167 -11.01 -9.80 16.28
N GLY A 168 -9.91 -9.06 16.31
CA GLY A 168 -9.86 -7.71 16.90
C GLY A 168 -9.86 -7.73 18.44
N ILE A 169 -9.37 -8.82 19.05
CA ILE A 169 -9.25 -8.94 20.51
C ILE A 169 -8.10 -8.06 21.00
N LYS A 170 -8.40 -7.20 21.99
CA LYS A 170 -7.40 -6.44 22.73
C LYS A 170 -7.41 -6.90 24.17
N GLU A 171 -6.30 -7.46 24.62
CA GLU A 171 -6.12 -7.99 25.96
C GLU A 171 -5.01 -7.26 26.69
N GLU A 172 -5.11 -7.22 28.02
CA GLU A 172 -3.97 -6.86 28.86
C GLU A 172 -2.88 -7.91 28.67
N GLU A 173 -1.62 -7.47 28.69
CA GLU A 173 -0.46 -8.34 28.50
C GLU A 173 -0.48 -9.56 29.43
N ARG A 174 -0.91 -9.41 30.69
CA ARG A 174 -1.04 -10.51 31.66
C ARG A 174 -2.01 -11.60 31.18
N THR A 175 -3.12 -11.20 30.56
CA THR A 175 -4.12 -12.14 30.01
C THR A 175 -3.56 -12.87 28.79
N THR A 176 -2.87 -12.15 27.90
CA THR A 176 -2.20 -12.73 26.74
C THR A 176 -1.14 -13.75 27.16
N ILE A 177 -0.31 -13.41 28.15
CA ILE A 177 0.71 -14.31 28.74
C ILE A 177 0.05 -15.56 29.31
N SER A 178 -0.99 -15.40 30.13
CA SER A 178 -1.70 -16.54 30.72
C SER A 178 -2.27 -17.48 29.65
N ARG A 179 -2.87 -16.91 28.60
CA ARG A 179 -3.36 -17.70 27.46
C ARG A 179 -2.23 -18.44 26.75
N PHE A 180 -1.15 -17.75 26.41
CA PHE A 180 0.02 -18.33 25.75
C PHE A 180 0.59 -19.51 26.57
N GLN A 181 0.83 -19.30 27.86
CA GLN A 181 1.31 -20.35 28.76
C GLN A 181 0.35 -21.53 28.87
N SER A 182 -0.96 -21.28 28.88
CA SER A 182 -1.99 -22.33 28.98
C SER A 182 -2.03 -23.26 27.76
N GLY A 183 -1.56 -22.79 26.60
CA GLY A 183 -1.55 -23.57 25.37
C GLY A 183 -0.21 -24.20 25.00
N LEU A 184 0.87 -23.89 25.72
CA LEU A 184 2.17 -24.54 25.55
C LEU A 184 2.16 -26.01 26.01
N ASN A 185 3.04 -26.80 25.42
CA ASN A 185 3.27 -28.17 25.83
C ASN A 185 3.85 -28.21 27.25
N LEU A 186 3.34 -29.14 28.08
CA LEU A 186 3.68 -29.24 29.51
C LEU A 186 5.19 -29.35 29.75
N GLU A 187 5.88 -30.16 28.94
CA GLU A 187 7.33 -30.41 29.06
C GLU A 187 8.19 -29.14 28.92
N ILE A 188 7.69 -28.17 28.14
CA ILE A 188 8.34 -26.86 27.97
C ILE A 188 7.89 -25.92 29.08
N ARG A 189 6.60 -25.93 29.42
CA ARG A 189 5.99 -25.04 30.41
C ARG A 189 6.62 -25.18 31.79
N ASP A 190 6.74 -26.42 32.27
CA ASP A 190 7.18 -26.73 33.64
C ASP A 190 8.64 -26.32 33.89
N LYS A 191 9.46 -26.21 32.83
CA LYS A 191 10.86 -25.77 32.92
C LYS A 191 11.03 -24.26 33.04
N VAL A 192 10.03 -23.47 32.65
CA VAL A 192 10.09 -22.00 32.64
C VAL A 192 9.20 -21.38 33.72
N GLU A 193 8.31 -22.15 34.35
CA GLU A 193 7.30 -21.66 35.32
C GLU A 193 7.88 -20.75 36.43
N LEU A 194 9.09 -21.03 36.89
CA LEU A 194 9.75 -20.28 37.98
C LEU A 194 10.79 -19.27 37.50
N LEU A 195 11.00 -19.12 36.18
CA LEU A 195 11.99 -18.19 35.65
C LEU A 195 11.42 -16.77 35.60
N PRO A 196 12.20 -15.76 36.00
CA PRO A 196 11.77 -14.37 35.89
C PRO A 196 11.73 -13.94 34.41
N TYR A 197 10.72 -13.14 34.06
CA TYR A 197 10.59 -12.48 32.77
C TYR A 197 9.88 -11.12 32.97
N ARG A 198 10.12 -10.17 32.07
CA ARG A 198 9.56 -8.80 32.14
C ARG A 198 8.31 -8.63 31.30
N ASP A 199 8.28 -9.28 30.15
CA ASP A 199 7.26 -9.12 29.12
C ASP A 199 7.04 -10.44 28.36
N LEU A 200 6.04 -10.45 27.46
CA LEU A 200 5.72 -11.62 26.64
C LEU A 200 6.89 -12.05 25.74
N ASN A 201 7.70 -11.12 25.21
CA ASN A 201 8.79 -11.44 24.29
C ASN A 201 9.91 -12.20 25.00
N GLU A 202 10.32 -11.73 26.18
CA GLU A 202 11.31 -12.42 27.01
C GLU A 202 10.82 -13.82 27.40
N LEU A 203 9.54 -13.93 27.77
CA LEU A 203 8.92 -15.20 28.11
C LEU A 203 8.94 -16.20 26.93
N VAL A 204 8.58 -15.75 25.72
CA VAL A 204 8.64 -16.57 24.50
C VAL A 204 10.07 -17.06 24.26
N GLN A 205 11.08 -16.18 24.38
CA GLN A 205 12.47 -16.56 24.18
C GLN A 205 12.94 -17.63 25.18
N LEU A 206 12.49 -17.55 26.44
CA LEU A 206 12.76 -18.58 27.44
C LEU A 206 12.17 -19.94 27.02
N PHE A 207 10.92 -19.95 26.58
CA PHE A 207 10.27 -21.18 26.09
C PHE A 207 10.95 -21.76 24.84
N SER A 208 11.30 -20.93 23.84
CA SER A 208 12.01 -21.37 22.64
C SER A 208 13.38 -21.97 22.98
N ARG A 209 14.09 -21.40 23.96
CA ARG A 209 15.37 -21.95 24.43
C ARG A 209 15.19 -23.33 25.07
N VAL A 210 14.15 -23.51 25.88
CA VAL A 210 13.82 -24.81 26.48
C VAL A 210 13.43 -25.83 25.42
N GLU A 211 12.61 -25.44 24.43
CA GLU A 211 12.24 -26.28 23.29
C GLU A 211 13.50 -26.78 22.55
N HIS A 212 14.44 -25.89 22.22
CA HIS A 212 15.71 -26.25 21.61
C HIS A 212 16.57 -27.20 22.45
N GLN A 213 16.46 -27.18 23.78
CA GLN A 213 17.17 -28.14 24.64
C GLN A 213 16.49 -29.52 24.68
N LEU A 214 15.20 -29.58 24.40
CA LEU A 214 14.41 -30.82 24.37
C LEU A 214 14.47 -31.52 23.01
N LEU A 215 14.57 -30.75 21.90
CA LEU A 215 14.67 -31.29 20.53
C LEU A 215 15.80 -32.34 20.34
N PRO A 216 17.02 -32.18 20.92
CA PRO A 216 18.06 -33.18 20.85
C PRO A 216 17.70 -34.49 21.55
N TYR A 217 16.80 -34.51 22.54
CA TYR A 217 16.43 -35.74 23.26
C TYR A 217 15.31 -36.53 22.57
N SER A 218 14.47 -35.87 21.77
CA SER A 218 13.33 -36.49 21.10
C SER A 218 13.73 -37.24 19.82
N THR A 219 14.78 -36.79 19.10
CA THR A 219 15.29 -37.46 17.90
C THR A 219 15.94 -38.80 18.20
N TRP A 220 16.64 -38.96 19.33
CA TRP A 220 17.20 -40.26 19.74
C TRP A 220 16.12 -41.26 20.19
N LYS A 221 15.00 -40.79 20.76
CA LYS A 221 13.88 -41.67 21.12
C LYS A 221 13.10 -42.14 19.89
N ALA A 222 12.97 -41.31 18.86
CA ALA A 222 12.29 -41.69 17.60
C ALA A 222 13.09 -42.68 16.73
N LEU A 223 14.42 -42.77 16.92
CA LEU A 223 15.29 -43.73 16.24
C LEU A 223 15.51 -45.03 17.03
N ALA A 224 14.91 -45.15 18.23
CA ALA A 224 15.06 -46.29 19.11
C ALA A 224 13.80 -47.18 19.22
N ILE A 225 12.83 -46.99 18.31
CA ILE A 225 11.64 -47.83 18.13
C ILE A 225 11.66 -48.39 16.71
#